data_AF-A0A962EUW1-F1
#
_entry.id   AF-A0A962EUW1-F1
#
_cell.length_a   1.000
_cell.length_b   1.000
_cell.length_c   1.000
_cell.angle_alpha   90.00
_cell.angle_beta   90.00
_cell.angle_gamma   90.00
#
_symmetry.space_group_name_H-M   'P 1'
#
loop_
_entity.id
_entity.type
_entity.pdbx_description
1 polymer ?
#
loop_
_entity_poly.entity_id
_entity_poly.type
_entity_poly.pdbx_seq_one_letter_code
_entity_poly.pdbx_strand_id
1 'polypeptide(L)'
;MRLIEDLRAQAEREESYFRAYLIKEDIVRLERTWQLATDAQALDAFVKSAWFLGWTPDDLRTNELAPALEPFLSAVFDLSRGIADAESRVAATWLALDRLRMDRLVGCLARVPRPDNDS
;
A
#
# COMPACT_ATOMS: atom_id res chain seq x y z
N MET A 1 -0.33 -3.87 14.11
CA MET A 1 0.27 -4.42 12.88
C MET A 1 1.72 -4.02 12.84
N ARG A 2 2.63 -4.99 12.89
CA ARG A 2 4.09 -4.78 12.98
C ARG A 2 4.65 -4.00 11.80
N LEU A 3 4.10 -4.23 10.60
CA LEU A 3 4.48 -3.51 9.39
C LEU A 3 4.44 -1.97 9.55
N ILE A 4 3.43 -1.42 10.23
CA ILE A 4 3.32 0.04 10.44
C ILE A 4 4.47 0.54 11.32
N GLU A 5 4.81 -0.21 12.37
CA GLU A 5 5.91 0.13 13.28
C GLU A 5 7.25 0.13 12.55
N ASP A 6 7.48 -0.89 11.73
CA ASP A 6 8.71 -1.03 10.93
C ASP A 6 8.84 0.13 9.92
N LEU A 7 7.75 0.50 9.25
CA LEU A 7 7.73 1.65 8.32
C LEU A 7 7.94 2.99 9.04
N ARG A 8 7.39 3.17 10.25
CA ARG A 8 7.65 4.36 11.07
C ARG A 8 9.13 4.48 11.42
N ALA A 9 9.74 3.39 11.86
CA ALA A 9 11.18 3.35 12.15
C ALA A 9 12.03 3.58 10.89
N GLN A 10 11.58 3.11 9.72
CA GLN A 10 12.25 3.38 8.44
C GLN A 10 12.17 4.86 8.05
N ALA A 11 10.99 5.47 8.16
CA ALA A 11 10.79 6.89 7.82
C ALA A 11 11.65 7.85 8.66
N GLU A 12 11.96 7.48 9.91
CA GLU A 12 12.84 8.28 10.78
C GLU A 12 14.31 8.24 10.36
N ARG A 13 14.73 7.20 9.64
CA ARG A 13 16.13 6.96 9.25
C ARG A 13 16.37 7.21 7.76
N GLU A 14 15.33 7.44 6.98
CA GLU A 14 15.42 7.68 5.53
C GLU A 14 15.97 9.09 5.25
N GLU A 15 17.10 9.16 4.57
CA GLU A 15 17.77 10.43 4.23
C GLU A 15 17.09 11.15 3.07
N SER A 16 16.42 10.41 2.17
CA SER A 16 15.69 10.99 1.07
C SER A 16 14.34 11.55 1.55
N TYR A 17 14.21 12.88 1.54
CA TYR A 17 12.95 13.56 1.88
C TYR A 17 11.75 13.01 1.10
N PHE A 18 11.93 12.75 -0.20
CA PHE A 18 10.89 12.20 -1.05
C PHE A 18 10.47 10.79 -0.63
N ARG A 19 11.42 9.89 -0.36
CA ARG A 19 11.10 8.53 0.11
C ARG A 19 10.46 8.54 1.50
N ALA A 20 10.98 9.37 2.40
CA ALA A 20 10.41 9.53 3.74
C ALA A 20 8.95 10.04 3.67
N TYR A 21 8.65 10.96 2.74
CA TYR A 21 7.30 11.43 2.49
C TYR A 21 6.38 10.29 1.98
N LEU A 22 6.81 9.50 1.00
CA LEU A 22 6.04 8.35 0.50
C LEU A 22 5.75 7.32 1.59
N ILE A 23 6.75 6.98 2.41
CA ILE A 23 6.58 6.05 3.53
C ILE A 23 5.53 6.60 4.52
N LYS A 24 5.55 7.90 4.81
CA LYS A 24 4.55 8.55 5.68
C LYS A 24 3.14 8.48 5.11
N GLU A 25 2.97 8.69 3.80
CA GLU A 25 1.66 8.49 3.17
C GLU A 25 1.19 7.03 3.25
N ASP A 26 2.10 6.07 3.05
CA ASP A 26 1.77 4.66 3.15
C ASP A 26 1.40 4.25 4.57
N ILE A 27 2.07 4.79 5.60
CA ILE A 27 1.67 4.59 7.00
C ILE A 27 0.21 5.03 7.22
N VAL A 28 -0.18 6.21 6.72
CA VAL A 28 -1.56 6.71 6.85
C VAL A 28 -2.56 5.78 6.15
N ARG A 29 -2.24 5.29 4.94
CA ARG A 29 -3.09 4.33 4.21
C ARG A 29 -3.21 3.01 4.97
N LEU A 30 -2.12 2.51 5.53
CA LEU A 30 -2.08 1.25 6.29
C LEU A 30 -2.86 1.35 7.59
N GLU A 31 -2.77 2.48 8.30
CA GLU A 31 -3.56 2.74 9.51
C GLU A 31 -5.05 2.79 9.19
N ARG A 32 -5.43 3.45 8.09
CA ARG A 32 -6.83 3.46 7.66
C ARG A 32 -7.31 2.07 7.24
N THR A 33 -6.48 1.32 6.53
CA THR A 33 -6.76 -0.08 6.15
C THR A 33 -6.98 -0.94 7.40
N TRP A 34 -6.10 -0.82 8.39
CA TRP A 34 -6.21 -1.54 9.66
C TRP A 34 -7.52 -1.22 10.38
N GLN A 35 -7.87 0.08 10.49
CA GLN A 35 -9.12 0.50 11.11
C GLN A 35 -10.35 -0.10 10.39
N LEU A 36 -10.37 -0.09 9.05
CA LEU A 36 -11.45 -0.71 8.29
C LEU A 36 -11.53 -2.22 8.54
N ALA A 37 -10.39 -2.90 8.65
CA ALA A 37 -10.33 -4.33 8.91
C ALA A 37 -10.83 -4.71 10.30
N THR A 38 -10.59 -3.87 11.31
CA THR A 38 -11.10 -4.08 12.67
C THR A 38 -12.59 -3.80 12.78
N ASP A 39 -13.10 -2.82 12.04
CA ASP A 39 -14.50 -2.38 12.11
C ASP A 39 -15.45 -3.23 11.26
N ALA A 40 -14.95 -3.79 10.16
CA ALA A 40 -15.74 -4.64 9.29
C ALA A 40 -16.19 -5.91 10.03
N GLN A 41 -17.31 -6.50 9.62
CA GLN A 41 -17.77 -7.80 10.13
C GLN A 41 -17.49 -8.95 9.16
N ALA A 42 -17.22 -8.64 7.89
CA ALA A 42 -16.99 -9.61 6.83
C ALA A 42 -15.88 -9.14 5.90
N LEU A 43 -15.17 -10.09 5.30
CA LEU A 43 -14.05 -9.83 4.38
C LEU A 43 -14.50 -9.01 3.18
N ASP A 44 -15.61 -9.39 2.53
CA ASP A 44 -16.10 -8.70 1.33
C ASP A 44 -16.43 -7.23 1.57
N ALA A 45 -17.04 -6.93 2.72
CA ALA A 45 -17.35 -5.56 3.11
C ALA A 45 -16.07 -4.74 3.34
N PHE A 46 -15.08 -5.34 4.02
CA PHE A 46 -13.78 -4.74 4.22
C PHE A 46 -13.05 -4.48 2.90
N VAL A 47 -12.92 -5.49 2.04
CA VAL A 47 -12.21 -5.40 0.75
C VAL A 47 -12.83 -4.29 -0.09
N LYS A 48 -14.16 -4.25 -0.18
CA LYS A 48 -14.88 -3.20 -0.92
C LYS A 48 -14.57 -1.80 -0.37
N SER A 49 -14.53 -1.62 0.96
CA SER A 49 -14.20 -0.33 1.56
C SER A 49 -12.73 0.05 1.38
N ALA A 50 -11.82 -0.92 1.52
CA ALA A 50 -10.38 -0.69 1.42
C ALA A 50 -9.91 -0.41 -0.02
N TRP A 51 -10.68 -0.85 -1.02
CA TRP A 51 -10.40 -0.57 -2.43
C TRP A 51 -10.35 0.93 -2.74
N PHE A 52 -11.21 1.72 -2.10
CA PHE A 52 -11.36 3.17 -2.34
C PHE A 52 -10.43 4.04 -1.49
N LEU A 53 -9.37 3.46 -0.90
CA LEU A 53 -8.40 4.21 -0.11
C LEU A 53 -7.36 4.97 -0.95
N GLY A 54 -7.39 4.84 -2.29
CA GLY A 54 -6.46 5.53 -3.18
C GLY A 54 -5.04 4.96 -3.09
N TRP A 55 -4.84 3.75 -3.61
CA TRP A 55 -3.54 3.05 -3.62
C TRP A 55 -2.57 3.58 -4.69
N THR A 56 -3.09 4.31 -5.69
CA THR A 56 -2.33 5.04 -6.72
C THR A 56 -2.74 6.51 -6.75
N PRO A 57 -1.87 7.43 -7.21
CA PRO A 57 -2.26 8.81 -7.54
C PRO A 57 -3.46 8.80 -8.49
N ASP A 58 -4.45 9.65 -8.19
CA ASP A 58 -5.74 9.79 -8.87
C ASP A 58 -6.66 8.57 -8.88
N ASP A 59 -6.33 7.47 -8.18
CA ASP A 59 -7.17 6.24 -8.02
C ASP A 59 -7.61 5.55 -9.33
N LEU A 60 -7.25 6.08 -10.50
CA LEU A 60 -7.69 5.60 -11.82
C LEU A 60 -7.12 4.22 -12.20
N ARG A 61 -6.14 3.71 -11.45
CA ARG A 61 -5.40 2.49 -11.78
C ARG A 61 -5.36 1.47 -10.64
N THR A 62 -6.15 1.66 -9.59
CA THR A 62 -6.22 0.71 -8.46
C THR A 62 -6.59 -0.71 -8.93
N ASN A 63 -7.38 -0.84 -10.00
CA ASN A 63 -7.70 -2.14 -10.61
C ASN A 63 -6.46 -2.88 -11.16
N GLU A 64 -5.40 -2.19 -11.55
CA GLU A 64 -4.15 -2.82 -11.98
C GLU A 64 -3.35 -3.40 -10.81
N LEU A 65 -3.66 -2.98 -9.58
CA LEU A 65 -3.04 -3.49 -8.36
C LEU A 65 -3.79 -4.70 -7.80
N ALA A 66 -5.00 -5.00 -8.29
CA ALA A 66 -5.87 -6.07 -7.78
C ALA A 66 -5.13 -7.40 -7.48
N PRO A 67 -4.24 -7.91 -8.36
CA PRO A 67 -3.54 -9.19 -8.11
C PRO A 67 -2.65 -9.20 -6.87
N ALA A 68 -2.19 -8.03 -6.41
CA ALA A 68 -1.38 -7.89 -5.19
C ALA A 68 -2.16 -7.26 -4.02
N LEU A 69 -3.17 -6.42 -4.33
CA LEU A 69 -4.00 -5.74 -3.35
C LEU A 69 -4.93 -6.71 -2.63
N GLU A 70 -5.62 -7.60 -3.34
CA GLU A 70 -6.55 -8.56 -2.73
C GLU A 70 -5.86 -9.50 -1.71
N PRO A 71 -4.71 -10.14 -2.02
CA PRO A 71 -3.99 -10.94 -1.03
C PRO A 71 -3.54 -10.13 0.19
N PHE A 72 -3.12 -8.88 -0.02
CA PHE A 72 -2.72 -8.00 1.07
C PHE A 72 -3.90 -7.66 1.99
N LEU A 73 -5.03 -7.25 1.42
CA LEU A 73 -6.23 -6.97 2.19
C LEU A 73 -6.70 -8.22 2.95
N SER A 74 -6.75 -9.38 2.30
CA SER A 74 -7.11 -10.64 2.95
C SER A 74 -6.21 -10.95 4.16
N ALA A 75 -4.88 -10.77 4.02
CA ALA A 75 -3.94 -10.97 5.12
C ALA A 75 -4.16 -9.98 6.29
N VAL A 76 -4.47 -8.71 5.99
CA VAL A 76 -4.77 -7.70 7.01
C VAL A 76 -6.07 -8.03 7.76
N PHE A 77 -7.10 -8.51 7.05
CA PHE A 77 -8.34 -8.95 7.68
C PHE A 77 -8.14 -10.19 8.56
N ASP A 78 -7.39 -11.19 8.09
CA ASP A 78 -7.02 -12.35 8.90
C ASP A 78 -6.26 -11.93 10.17
N LEU A 79 -5.36 -10.94 10.05
CA LEU A 79 -4.64 -10.38 11.20
C LEU A 79 -5.59 -9.69 12.18
N SER A 80 -6.59 -8.95 11.70
CA SER A 80 -7.59 -8.31 12.57
C SER A 80 -8.48 -9.32 13.31
N ARG A 81 -8.57 -10.56 12.80
CA ARG A 81 -9.25 -11.69 13.47
C ARG A 81 -8.36 -12.53 14.37
N GLY A 82 -7.07 -12.21 14.47
CA GLY A 82 -6.11 -12.97 15.29
C GLY A 82 -5.76 -14.34 14.71
N ILE A 83 -5.87 -14.52 13.39
CA ILE A 83 -5.44 -15.76 12.72
C ILE A 83 -3.91 -15.90 12.86
N ALA A 84 -3.46 -17.10 13.20
CA ALA A 84 -2.04 -17.42 13.30
C ALA A 84 -1.32 -17.14 11.96
N ASP A 85 -0.06 -16.73 12.04
CA ASP A 85 0.81 -16.40 10.88
C ASP A 85 0.27 -15.29 9.96
N ALA A 86 -0.78 -14.56 10.34
CA ALA A 86 -1.29 -13.46 9.52
C ALA A 86 -0.28 -12.30 9.43
N GLU A 87 0.50 -12.04 10.48
CA GLU A 87 1.49 -10.96 10.49
C GLU A 87 2.60 -11.16 9.44
N SER A 88 3.10 -12.40 9.28
CA SER A 88 4.11 -12.71 8.27
C SER A 88 3.53 -12.65 6.85
N ARG A 89 2.27 -13.07 6.66
CA ARG A 89 1.55 -12.92 5.40
C ARG A 89 1.32 -11.45 5.03
N VAL A 90 0.98 -10.59 5.99
CA VAL A 90 0.86 -9.15 5.78
C VAL A 90 2.17 -8.56 5.26
N ALA A 91 3.30 -8.88 5.89
CA ALA A 91 4.60 -8.39 5.44
C ALA A 91 4.95 -8.86 4.01
N ALA A 92 4.73 -10.14 3.69
CA ALA A 92 5.03 -10.69 2.38
C ALA A 92 4.15 -10.09 1.27
N THR A 93 2.84 -9.98 1.52
CA THR A 93 1.87 -9.41 0.58
C THR A 93 2.03 -7.89 0.42
N TRP A 94 2.41 -7.18 1.48
CA TRP A 94 2.78 -5.76 1.40
C TRP A 94 3.94 -5.53 0.44
N LEU A 95 5.01 -6.31 0.55
CA LEU A 95 6.17 -6.18 -0.34
C LEU A 95 5.79 -6.41 -1.82
N ALA A 96 4.89 -7.37 -2.09
CA ALA A 96 4.38 -7.61 -3.42
C ALA A 96 3.54 -6.43 -3.94
N LEU A 97 2.66 -5.88 -3.10
CA LEU A 97 1.85 -4.71 -3.44
C LEU A 97 2.71 -3.48 -3.67
N ASP A 98 3.65 -3.17 -2.78
CA ASP A 98 4.55 -2.03 -2.87
C ASP A 98 5.39 -2.08 -4.15
N ARG A 99 5.98 -3.25 -4.45
CA ARG A 99 6.73 -3.45 -5.70
C ARG A 99 5.87 -3.17 -6.93
N LEU A 100 4.66 -3.72 -6.98
CA LEU A 100 3.74 -3.49 -8.09
C LEU A 100 3.33 -2.01 -8.17
N ARG A 101 3.07 -1.35 -7.05
CA ARG A 101 2.77 0.09 -6.99
C ARG A 101 3.91 0.92 -7.56
N MET A 102 5.14 0.65 -7.13
CA MET A 102 6.33 1.35 -7.63
C MET A 102 6.56 1.10 -9.11
N ASP A 103 6.40 -0.13 -9.60
CA ASP A 103 6.49 -0.45 -11.03
C ASP A 103 5.46 0.35 -11.85
N ARG A 104 4.23 0.51 -11.34
CA ARG A 104 3.16 1.28 -12.01
C ARG A 104 3.38 2.79 -11.92
N LEU A 105 3.90 3.29 -10.79
CA LEU A 105 4.24 4.70 -10.56
C LEU A 105 5.44 5.14 -11.42
N VAL A 106 6.54 4.39 -11.37
CA VAL A 106 7.77 4.66 -12.14
C VAL A 106 7.51 4.48 -13.64
N GLY A 107 6.72 3.47 -14.01
CA GLY A 107 6.29 3.26 -15.40
C GLY A 107 5.44 4.39 -15.99
N CYS A 108 4.86 5.27 -15.17
CA CYS A 108 4.23 6.52 -15.60
C CYS A 108 5.25 7.65 -15.77
N LEU A 109 6.18 7.79 -14.81
CA LEU A 109 7.23 8.83 -14.86
C LEU A 109 8.17 8.64 -16.06
N ALA A 110 8.43 7.39 -16.46
CA ALA A 110 9.24 7.07 -17.63
C ALA A 110 8.55 7.37 -18.98
N ARG A 111 7.23 7.58 -19.00
CA ARG A 111 6.44 7.89 -20.21
C ARG A 111 6.13 9.37 -20.38
N VAL A 112 6.64 10.24 -19.50
CA VAL A 112 6.63 11.67 -19.75
C VAL A 112 7.70 11.94 -20.81
N PRO A 113 7.37 12.47 -22.00
CA PRO A 113 8.38 12.90 -22.95
C PRO A 113 9.32 13.88 -22.24
N ARG A 114 10.64 13.70 -22.39
CA ARG A 114 11.54 14.79 -22.03
C ARG A 114 11.08 16.03 -22.81
N PRO A 115 10.94 17.20 -22.18
CA PRO A 115 10.80 18.42 -22.97
C PRO A 115 12.01 18.47 -23.90
N ASP A 116 11.74 18.58 -25.20
CA ASP A 116 12.79 18.77 -26.19
C ASP A 116 13.55 20.03 -25.78
N ASN A 117 14.80 19.86 -25.34
CA ASN A 117 15.73 20.96 -25.19
C ASN A 117 16.17 21.35 -26.61
N ASP A 118 15.24 21.92 -27.38
CA ASP A 118 15.60 22.63 -28.60
C ASP A 118 16.27 23.94 -28.18
N SER A 119 17.59 23.96 -28.36
CA SER A 119 18.46 25.12 -28.26
C SER A 119 18.43 25.94 -29.54
#